data_AF-A0A840MVK6-F1
#
_entry.id   AF-A0A840MVK6-F1
#
_cell.length_a   1.000
_cell.length_b   1.000
_cell.length_c   1.000
_cell.angle_alpha   90.00
_cell.angle_beta   90.00
_cell.angle_gamma   90.00
#
_symmetry.space_group_name_H-M   'P 1'
#
loop_
_entity.id
_entity.type
_entity.pdbx_description
1 polymer ?
#
loop_
_entity_poly.entity_id
_entity_poly.type
_entity_poly.pdbx_seq_one_letter_code
_entity_poly.pdbx_strand_id
1 'polypeptide(L)'
;MNDNRNTLALIAAAAVLALVLGFSYGATFNGGCEQIKDAPFGCIEWWFSRYQTLLAMFGAIFVAWLSVQPVLKQLKLSSVQTAVALQQVHADREKRLENWLKPELAALEKLSEDLARGYYEREDDHGVLPHWVWDMNQTVDSTRDRLIRRQDRNFGPAEITGARQNLIDILGRLSKCMSDYNGSVYADDPEYDLSDDDRAKIDAAEDAAQKDLPIRIDETSVAINKFGEVVAKDLRELRMRRRFYDQMLASADLSRPEVE
;
A
#
# COMPACT_ATOMS: atom_id res chain seq x y z
N MET A 1 -15.02 24.40 -5.67
CA MET A 1 -15.40 24.19 -4.25
C MET A 1 -16.59 25.03 -3.77
N ASN A 2 -17.06 26.04 -4.52
CA ASN A 2 -18.22 26.88 -4.11
C ASN A 2 -19.60 26.24 -4.35
N ASP A 3 -19.75 25.32 -5.29
CA ASP A 3 -21.07 24.77 -5.65
C ASP A 3 -21.69 23.86 -4.58
N ASN A 4 -20.86 23.12 -3.83
CA ASN A 4 -21.33 22.18 -2.80
C ASN A 4 -21.92 22.90 -1.57
N ARG A 5 -21.46 24.12 -1.26
CA ARG A 5 -22.00 24.91 -0.14
C ARG A 5 -23.37 25.50 -0.49
N ASN A 6 -23.57 25.89 -1.75
CA ASN A 6 -24.84 26.42 -2.22
C ASN A 6 -25.93 25.34 -2.29
N THR A 7 -25.58 24.10 -2.66
CA THR A 7 -26.52 22.97 -2.66
C THR A 7 -26.90 22.51 -1.26
N LEU A 8 -25.93 22.43 -0.33
CA LEU A 8 -26.23 22.12 1.08
C LEU A 8 -27.09 23.21 1.75
N ALA A 9 -26.82 24.49 1.45
CA ALA A 9 -27.64 25.59 1.94
C ALA A 9 -29.08 25.51 1.40
N LEU A 10 -29.27 25.10 0.15
CA LEU A 10 -30.59 24.96 -0.48
C LEU A 10 -31.38 23.78 0.11
N ILE A 11 -30.71 22.65 0.39
CA ILE A 11 -31.32 21.49 1.05
C ILE A 11 -31.69 21.82 2.51
N ALA A 12 -30.80 22.51 3.24
CA ALA A 12 -31.07 22.95 4.60
C ALA A 12 -32.24 23.94 4.65
N ALA A 13 -32.29 24.90 3.72
CA ALA A 13 -33.40 25.85 3.61
C ALA A 13 -34.73 25.15 3.30
N ALA A 14 -34.72 24.16 2.40
CA ALA A 14 -35.91 23.36 2.08
C ALA A 14 -36.40 22.52 3.28
N ALA A 15 -35.48 21.93 4.05
CA ALA A 15 -35.81 21.15 5.25
C ALA A 15 -36.39 22.02 6.38
N VAL A 16 -35.83 23.21 6.60
CA VAL A 16 -36.34 24.18 7.58
C VAL A 16 -37.72 24.68 7.16
N LEU A 17 -37.93 24.99 5.87
CA LEU A 17 -39.22 25.42 5.37
C LEU A 17 -40.28 24.32 5.52
N ALA A 18 -39.93 23.05 5.25
CA ALA A 18 -40.81 21.91 5.46
C ALA A 18 -41.17 21.69 6.94
N LEU A 19 -40.22 21.90 7.86
CA LEU A 19 -40.46 21.82 9.31
C LEU A 19 -41.39 22.95 9.79
N VAL A 20 -41.16 24.18 9.34
CA VAL A 20 -42.02 25.34 9.70
C VAL A 20 -43.44 25.16 9.16
N LEU A 21 -43.58 24.63 7.95
CA LEU A 21 -44.89 24.30 7.36
C LEU A 21 -45.57 23.11 8.04
N GLY A 22 -44.81 22.11 8.50
CA GLY A 22 -45.34 20.98 9.27
C GLY A 22 -45.85 21.37 10.66
N PHE A 23 -45.13 22.26 11.36
CA PHE A 23 -45.55 22.76 12.68
C PHE A 23 -46.76 23.69 12.60
N SER A 24 -46.89 24.52 11.57
CA SER A 24 -48.09 25.35 11.36
C SER A 24 -49.32 24.51 10.97
N TYR A 25 -49.11 23.35 10.33
CA TYR A 25 -50.16 22.36 10.08
C TYR A 25 -50.67 21.67 11.36
N GLY A 26 -49.78 21.30 12.29
CA GLY A 26 -50.19 20.69 13.56
C GLY A 26 -51.10 21.59 14.41
N ALA A 27 -50.95 22.91 14.30
CA ALA A 27 -51.79 23.88 15.00
C ALA A 27 -53.20 24.05 14.38
N THR A 28 -53.38 23.76 13.09
CA THR A 28 -54.68 23.94 12.39
C THR A 28 -55.59 22.71 12.45
N PHE A 29 -55.06 21.54 12.81
CA PHE A 29 -55.86 20.30 12.98
C PHE A 29 -56.63 20.20 14.30
N ASN A 30 -56.36 21.09 15.29
CA ASN A 30 -57.06 21.06 16.58
C ASN A 30 -58.44 21.74 16.57
N GLY A 31 -58.84 22.32 15.42
CA GLY A 31 -60.19 22.86 15.19
C GLY A 31 -60.96 21.94 14.25
N GLY A 32 -61.76 21.03 14.81
CA GLY A 32 -62.60 20.09 14.07
C GLY A 32 -63.57 20.77 13.10
N CYS A 33 -64.01 20.00 12.10
CA CYS A 33 -64.98 20.38 11.08
C CYS A 33 -66.38 20.70 11.66
N GLU A 34 -66.58 21.91 12.19
CA GLU A 34 -67.93 22.43 12.49
C GLU A 34 -68.38 23.57 11.55
N GLN A 35 -67.51 24.09 10.69
CA GLN A 35 -67.82 25.27 9.84
C GLN A 35 -68.20 24.96 8.38
N ILE A 36 -68.77 23.78 8.09
CA ILE A 36 -69.28 23.49 6.74
C ILE A 36 -70.81 23.54 6.77
N LYS A 37 -71.38 24.75 6.90
CA LYS A 37 -72.75 25.03 6.46
C LYS A 37 -72.89 26.31 5.63
N ASP A 38 -71.95 27.26 5.70
CA ASP A 38 -72.10 28.58 5.05
C ASP A 38 -70.87 29.03 4.23
N ALA A 39 -70.26 28.15 3.43
CA ALA A 39 -69.21 28.55 2.48
C ALA A 39 -69.73 28.48 1.03
N PRO A 40 -69.64 29.56 0.23
CA PRO A 40 -70.27 29.66 -1.10
C PRO A 40 -69.48 28.97 -2.25
N PHE A 41 -68.53 28.10 -1.93
CA PHE A 41 -67.63 27.47 -2.90
C PHE A 41 -67.76 25.95 -2.87
N GLY A 42 -67.81 25.32 -4.05
CA GLY A 42 -68.09 23.90 -4.20
C GLY A 42 -67.02 23.02 -3.53
N CYS A 43 -67.41 21.79 -3.12
CA CYS A 43 -66.56 20.87 -2.36
C CYS A 43 -65.15 20.64 -2.94
N ILE A 44 -64.96 20.81 -4.25
CA ILE A 44 -63.67 20.62 -4.94
C ILE A 44 -62.70 21.79 -4.63
N GLU A 45 -63.16 23.03 -4.57
CA GLU A 45 -62.31 24.20 -4.23
C GLU A 45 -61.91 24.19 -2.75
N TRP A 46 -62.79 23.75 -1.86
CA TRP A 46 -62.46 23.54 -0.44
C TRP A 46 -61.41 22.42 -0.28
N TRP A 47 -61.54 21.34 -1.05
CA TRP A 47 -60.57 20.24 -1.04
C TRP A 47 -59.22 20.69 -1.59
N PHE A 48 -59.18 21.39 -2.73
CA PHE A 48 -57.93 21.92 -3.28
C PHE A 48 -57.27 22.95 -2.35
N SER A 49 -58.03 23.87 -1.75
CA SER A 49 -57.51 24.83 -0.76
C SER A 49 -56.85 24.15 0.45
N ARG A 50 -57.41 23.02 0.91
CA ARG A 50 -56.96 22.33 2.12
C ARG A 50 -55.83 21.32 1.87
N TYR A 51 -55.66 20.86 0.64
CA TYR A 51 -54.59 19.93 0.23
C TYR A 51 -53.52 20.57 -0.67
N GLN A 52 -53.64 21.86 -1.03
CA GLN A 52 -52.68 22.60 -1.86
C GLN A 52 -51.25 22.53 -1.32
N THR A 53 -51.10 22.66 0.00
CA THR A 53 -49.83 22.54 0.74
C THR A 53 -49.25 21.12 0.69
N LEU A 54 -50.11 20.10 0.71
CA LEU A 54 -49.71 18.70 0.63
C LEU A 54 -49.23 18.35 -0.79
N LEU A 55 -49.94 18.85 -1.81
CA LEU A 55 -49.53 18.76 -3.22
C LEU A 55 -48.24 19.55 -3.50
N ALA A 56 -48.08 20.73 -2.91
CA ALA A 56 -46.84 21.52 -3.00
C ALA A 56 -45.65 20.79 -2.35
N MET A 57 -45.87 20.11 -1.22
CA MET A 57 -44.84 19.29 -0.57
C MET A 57 -44.43 18.09 -1.42
N PHE A 58 -45.39 17.37 -2.01
CA PHE A 58 -45.08 16.29 -2.96
C PHE A 58 -44.38 16.81 -4.21
N GLY A 59 -44.80 17.95 -4.76
CA GLY A 59 -44.13 18.60 -5.89
C GLY A 59 -42.69 18.99 -5.57
N ALA A 60 -42.43 19.56 -4.39
CA ALA A 60 -41.09 19.93 -3.94
C ALA A 60 -40.19 18.70 -3.74
N ILE A 61 -40.70 17.62 -3.14
CA ILE A 61 -39.96 16.35 -2.99
C ILE A 61 -39.67 15.73 -4.36
N PHE A 62 -40.62 15.78 -5.29
CA PHE A 62 -40.45 15.25 -6.64
C PHE A 62 -39.42 16.04 -7.45
N VAL A 63 -39.44 17.36 -7.37
CA VAL A 63 -38.43 18.24 -8.01
C VAL A 63 -37.05 18.04 -7.36
N ALA A 64 -36.99 17.92 -6.04
CA ALA A 64 -35.75 17.58 -5.34
C ALA A 64 -35.20 16.22 -5.82
N TRP A 65 -36.07 15.21 -5.94
CA TRP A 65 -35.67 13.89 -6.45
C TRP A 65 -35.13 13.95 -7.89
N LEU A 66 -35.83 14.64 -8.80
CA LEU A 66 -35.38 14.84 -10.18
C LEU A 66 -34.05 15.59 -10.26
N SER A 67 -33.81 16.55 -9.37
CA SER A 67 -32.57 17.34 -9.33
C SER A 67 -31.36 16.54 -8.82
N VAL A 68 -31.59 15.53 -7.97
CA VAL A 68 -30.53 14.68 -7.40
C VAL A 68 -30.06 13.60 -8.38
N GLN A 69 -30.94 13.11 -9.26
CA GLN A 69 -30.59 12.10 -10.26
C GLN A 69 -29.41 12.46 -11.19
N PRO A 70 -29.34 13.67 -11.80
CA PRO A 70 -28.22 14.02 -12.68
C PRO A 70 -26.89 14.15 -11.90
N VAL A 71 -26.93 14.63 -10.66
CA VAL A 71 -25.74 14.74 -9.80
C VAL A 71 -25.19 13.35 -9.46
N LEU A 72 -26.07 12.39 -9.13
CA LEU A 72 -25.66 11.01 -8.88
C LEU A 72 -25.06 10.35 -10.13
N LYS A 73 -25.63 10.61 -11.32
CA LYS A 73 -25.07 10.11 -12.59
C LYS A 73 -23.68 10.70 -12.87
N GLN A 74 -23.46 11.98 -12.61
CA GLN A 74 -22.15 12.62 -12.79
C GLN A 74 -21.10 12.09 -11.80
N LEU A 75 -21.47 11.88 -10.54
CA LEU A 75 -20.57 11.27 -9.54
C LEU A 75 -20.20 9.84 -9.90
N LYS A 76 -21.15 9.05 -10.43
CA LYS A 76 -20.88 7.69 -10.90
C LYS A 76 -19.85 7.67 -12.05
N LEU A 77 -20.04 8.49 -13.08
CA LEU A 77 -19.14 8.52 -14.23
C LEU A 77 -17.70 8.95 -13.88
N SER A 78 -17.55 9.96 -13.02
CA SER A 78 -16.23 10.40 -12.55
C SER A 78 -15.56 9.37 -11.64
N SER A 79 -16.33 8.68 -10.79
CA SER A 79 -15.82 7.60 -9.94
C SER A 79 -15.32 6.39 -10.73
N VAL A 80 -15.96 6.09 -11.88
CA VAL A 80 -15.55 4.98 -12.76
C VAL A 80 -14.26 5.31 -13.50
N GLN A 81 -14.15 6.52 -14.07
CA GLN A 81 -12.92 6.93 -14.78
C GLN A 81 -11.70 6.99 -13.84
N THR A 82 -11.90 7.49 -12.61
CA THR A 82 -10.83 7.49 -11.59
C THR A 82 -10.47 6.08 -11.13
N ALA A 83 -11.46 5.18 -10.97
CA ALA A 83 -11.21 3.77 -10.65
C ALA A 83 -10.42 3.03 -11.76
N VAL A 84 -10.75 3.24 -13.05
CA VAL A 84 -10.00 2.65 -14.17
C VAL A 84 -8.55 3.15 -14.19
N ALA A 85 -8.34 4.47 -14.05
CA ALA A 85 -7.00 5.05 -14.04
C ALA A 85 -6.15 4.51 -12.88
N LEU A 86 -6.74 4.40 -11.67
CA LEU A 86 -6.07 3.84 -10.50
C LEU A 86 -5.76 2.35 -10.68
N GLN A 87 -6.69 1.58 -11.25
CA GLN A 87 -6.49 0.16 -11.55
C GLN A 87 -5.28 -0.06 -12.48
N GLN A 88 -5.14 0.73 -13.55
CA GLN A 88 -4.01 0.66 -14.47
C GLN A 88 -2.69 1.00 -13.78
N VAL A 89 -2.65 2.08 -13.00
CA VAL A 89 -1.46 2.48 -12.23
C VAL A 89 -1.03 1.38 -11.25
N HIS A 90 -1.99 0.73 -10.59
CA HIS A 90 -1.72 -0.38 -9.67
C HIS A 90 -1.23 -1.63 -10.40
N ALA A 91 -1.83 -2.00 -11.54
CA ALA A 91 -1.41 -3.14 -12.35
C ALA A 91 0.00 -2.94 -12.92
N ASP A 92 0.32 -1.74 -13.39
CA ASP A 92 1.65 -1.41 -13.89
C ASP A 92 2.70 -1.42 -12.77
N ARG A 93 2.34 -0.94 -11.58
CA ARG A 93 3.21 -1.00 -10.41
C ARG A 93 3.44 -2.44 -9.95
N GLU A 94 2.40 -3.27 -9.92
CA GLU A 94 2.48 -4.70 -9.62
C GLU A 94 3.44 -5.40 -10.60
N LYS A 95 3.21 -5.24 -11.91
CA LYS A 95 4.04 -5.86 -12.95
C LYS A 95 5.49 -5.41 -12.89
N ARG A 96 5.75 -4.13 -12.63
CA ARG A 96 7.12 -3.63 -12.38
C ARG A 96 7.70 -4.35 -11.18
N LEU A 97 7.05 -4.29 -10.01
CA LEU A 97 7.55 -4.92 -8.79
C LEU A 97 7.82 -6.42 -9.00
N GLU A 98 6.92 -7.17 -9.63
CA GLU A 98 7.11 -8.60 -9.90
C GLU A 98 8.31 -8.87 -10.82
N ASN A 99 8.43 -8.14 -11.94
CA ASN A 99 9.53 -8.32 -12.88
C ASN A 99 10.89 -8.00 -12.25
N TRP A 100 10.94 -7.05 -11.32
CA TRP A 100 12.18 -6.61 -10.68
C TRP A 100 12.56 -7.43 -9.45
N LEU A 101 11.58 -7.77 -8.60
CA LEU A 101 11.79 -8.38 -7.30
C LEU A 101 11.85 -9.90 -7.34
N LYS A 102 11.10 -10.55 -8.23
CA LYS A 102 11.13 -12.02 -8.35
C LYS A 102 12.54 -12.58 -8.63
N PRO A 103 13.29 -12.07 -9.64
CA PRO A 103 14.66 -12.55 -9.87
C PRO A 103 15.62 -12.13 -8.75
N GLU A 104 15.34 -11.03 -8.05
CA GLU A 104 16.18 -10.56 -6.94
C GLU A 104 16.01 -11.43 -5.69
N LEU A 105 14.78 -11.77 -5.33
CA LEU A 105 14.48 -12.69 -4.23
C LEU A 105 15.07 -14.07 -4.51
N ALA A 106 14.93 -14.59 -5.74
CA ALA A 106 15.55 -15.87 -6.11
C ALA A 106 17.08 -15.84 -6.00
N ALA A 107 17.72 -14.72 -6.36
CA ALA A 107 19.17 -14.57 -6.21
C ALA A 107 19.60 -14.47 -4.74
N LEU A 108 18.81 -13.81 -3.89
CA LEU A 108 19.07 -13.71 -2.45
C LEU A 108 18.81 -15.03 -1.72
N GLU A 109 17.76 -15.75 -2.09
CA GLU A 109 17.46 -17.09 -1.57
C GLU A 109 18.61 -18.05 -1.91
N LYS A 110 19.05 -18.06 -3.18
CA LYS A 110 20.23 -18.83 -3.59
C LYS A 110 21.49 -18.44 -2.79
N LEU A 111 21.72 -17.14 -2.56
CA LEU A 111 22.85 -16.69 -1.72
C LEU A 111 22.74 -17.26 -0.30
N SER A 112 21.55 -17.22 0.32
CA SER A 112 21.36 -17.76 1.66
C SER A 112 21.59 -19.28 1.71
N GLU A 113 21.15 -20.01 0.69
CA GLU A 113 21.41 -21.45 0.56
C GLU A 113 22.90 -21.73 0.37
N ASP A 114 23.57 -21.00 -0.52
CA ASP A 114 25.01 -21.17 -0.79
C ASP A 114 25.86 -20.85 0.46
N LEU A 115 25.45 -19.85 1.27
CA LEU A 115 26.08 -19.52 2.54
C LEU A 115 25.89 -20.63 3.59
N ALA A 116 24.65 -21.07 3.81
CA ALA A 116 24.34 -22.12 4.77
C ALA A 116 25.03 -23.44 4.38
N ARG A 117 24.96 -23.79 3.09
CA ARG A 117 25.59 -25.00 2.55
C ARG A 117 27.10 -24.95 2.68
N GLY A 118 27.71 -23.84 2.28
CA GLY A 118 29.16 -23.72 2.26
C GLY A 118 29.78 -23.70 3.66
N TYR A 119 29.09 -23.12 4.64
CA TYR A 119 29.51 -23.15 6.04
C TYR A 119 29.21 -24.52 6.67
N TYR A 120 27.95 -24.94 6.75
CA TYR A 120 27.55 -26.13 7.54
C TYR A 120 27.86 -27.49 6.88
N GLU A 121 28.05 -27.59 5.55
CA GLU A 121 28.44 -28.87 4.91
C GLU A 121 29.96 -29.03 4.74
N ARG A 122 30.75 -27.96 4.94
CA ARG A 122 32.22 -27.98 4.73
C ARG A 122 33.01 -27.57 5.97
N GLU A 123 32.33 -27.39 7.09
CA GLU A 123 32.95 -27.23 8.40
C GLU A 123 33.47 -28.61 8.85
N ASP A 124 34.77 -28.84 8.62
CA ASP A 124 35.51 -29.94 9.24
C ASP A 124 36.01 -29.51 10.63
N ASP A 125 36.65 -30.40 11.39
CA ASP A 125 37.28 -30.11 12.70
C ASP A 125 38.31 -28.96 12.68
N HIS A 126 38.66 -28.45 11.50
CA HIS A 126 39.62 -27.36 11.26
C HIS A 126 38.99 -26.03 10.79
N GLY A 127 37.65 -25.92 10.82
CA GLY A 127 36.94 -24.72 10.38
C GLY A 127 36.65 -24.70 8.88
N VAL A 128 36.25 -23.55 8.37
CA VAL A 128 35.81 -23.40 6.97
C VAL A 128 37.02 -23.13 6.05
N LEU A 129 37.00 -23.76 4.87
CA LEU A 129 38.01 -23.61 3.83
C LEU A 129 38.24 -22.13 3.42
N PRO A 130 39.46 -21.57 3.56
CA PRO A 130 39.77 -20.16 3.26
C PRO A 130 39.40 -19.73 1.83
N HIS A 131 39.65 -20.60 0.84
CA HIS A 131 39.32 -20.32 -0.55
C HIS A 131 37.80 -20.17 -0.78
N TRP A 132 36.98 -20.94 -0.06
CA TRP A 132 35.53 -20.76 -0.12
C TRP A 132 35.11 -19.44 0.48
N VAL A 133 35.70 -19.05 1.62
CA VAL A 133 35.40 -17.76 2.27
C VAL A 133 35.74 -16.61 1.32
N TRP A 134 36.86 -16.70 0.61
CA TRP A 134 37.27 -15.71 -0.39
C TRP A 134 36.27 -15.61 -1.55
N ASP A 135 35.93 -16.73 -2.19
CA ASP A 135 34.99 -16.76 -3.32
C ASP A 135 33.58 -16.29 -2.91
N MET A 136 33.15 -16.69 -1.71
CA MET A 136 31.87 -16.28 -1.16
C MET A 136 31.84 -14.79 -0.84
N ASN A 137 32.95 -14.22 -0.34
CA ASN A 137 33.07 -12.78 -0.10
C ASN A 137 32.80 -11.98 -1.39
N GLN A 138 33.39 -12.38 -2.52
CA GLN A 138 33.14 -11.74 -3.81
C GLN A 138 31.67 -11.82 -4.25
N THR A 139 31.01 -12.93 -3.93
CA THR A 139 29.58 -13.15 -4.21
C THR A 139 28.68 -12.27 -3.33
N VAL A 140 29.03 -12.14 -2.05
CA VAL A 140 28.35 -11.26 -1.08
C VAL A 140 28.52 -9.80 -1.50
N ASP A 141 29.73 -9.36 -1.83
CA ASP A 141 30.04 -8.00 -2.27
C ASP A 141 29.32 -7.63 -3.56
N SER A 142 29.40 -8.48 -4.58
CA SER A 142 28.70 -8.23 -5.85
C SER A 142 27.18 -8.15 -5.67
N THR A 143 26.62 -8.90 -4.73
CA THR A 143 25.20 -8.85 -4.37
C THR A 143 24.86 -7.57 -3.62
N ARG A 144 25.69 -7.17 -2.66
CA ARG A 144 25.56 -5.89 -1.93
C ARG A 144 25.60 -4.70 -2.90
N ASP A 145 26.56 -4.68 -3.81
CA ASP A 145 26.69 -3.62 -4.82
C ASP A 145 25.48 -3.55 -5.75
N ARG A 146 24.92 -4.71 -6.12
CA ARG A 146 23.68 -4.78 -6.90
C ARG A 146 22.50 -4.17 -6.14
N LEU A 147 22.42 -4.38 -4.82
CA LEU A 147 21.39 -3.78 -3.97
C LEU A 147 21.59 -2.27 -3.81
N ILE A 148 22.83 -1.79 -3.63
CA ILE A 148 23.16 -0.35 -3.56
C ILE A 148 22.72 0.36 -4.84
N ARG A 149 23.11 -0.14 -6.01
CA ARG A 149 22.69 0.44 -7.31
C ARG A 149 21.17 0.48 -7.48
N ARG A 150 20.43 -0.39 -6.81
CA ARG A 150 18.95 -0.40 -6.81
C ARG A 150 18.36 0.57 -5.79
N GLN A 151 19.03 0.76 -4.66
CA GLN A 151 18.68 1.76 -3.66
C GLN A 151 18.72 3.16 -4.27
N ASP A 152 19.78 3.49 -5.02
CA ASP A 152 19.95 4.80 -5.67
C ASP A 152 18.84 5.14 -6.67
N ARG A 153 18.19 4.10 -7.22
CA ARG A 153 17.09 4.25 -8.18
C ARG A 153 15.71 4.38 -7.51
N ASN A 154 15.65 4.41 -6.18
CA ASN A 154 14.41 4.54 -5.39
C ASN A 154 13.30 3.57 -5.83
N PHE A 155 13.67 2.31 -6.10
CA PHE A 155 12.69 1.30 -6.48
C PHE A 155 11.90 0.83 -5.26
N GLY A 156 10.65 1.27 -5.16
CA GLY A 156 9.66 0.76 -4.21
C GLY A 156 9.23 1.76 -3.13
N PRO A 157 8.24 1.39 -2.31
CA PRO A 157 7.83 2.17 -1.14
C PRO A 157 8.93 2.23 -0.08
N ALA A 158 8.81 3.20 0.84
CA ALA A 158 9.78 3.43 1.92
C ALA A 158 10.08 2.18 2.76
N GLU A 159 9.10 1.30 2.98
CA GLU A 159 9.29 0.03 3.71
C GLU A 159 10.29 -0.89 2.97
N ILE A 160 10.17 -1.05 1.65
CA ILE A 160 11.09 -1.86 0.84
C ILE A 160 12.49 -1.21 0.82
N THR A 161 12.55 0.11 0.69
CA THR A 161 13.80 0.88 0.71
C THR A 161 14.54 0.74 2.05
N GLY A 162 13.81 0.77 3.17
CA GLY A 162 14.39 0.55 4.50
C GLY A 162 14.86 -0.89 4.71
N ALA A 163 14.06 -1.87 4.29
CA ALA A 163 14.46 -3.28 4.35
C ALA A 163 15.69 -3.58 3.47
N ARG A 164 15.78 -2.97 2.28
CA ARG A 164 16.95 -3.08 1.40
C ARG A 164 18.19 -2.47 2.05
N GLN A 165 18.07 -1.29 2.67
CA GLN A 165 19.19 -0.66 3.35
C GLN A 165 19.73 -1.55 4.48
N ASN A 166 18.84 -2.09 5.31
CA ASN A 166 19.24 -3.00 6.38
C ASN A 166 19.96 -4.25 5.83
N LEU A 167 19.52 -4.80 4.69
CA LEU A 167 20.20 -5.91 4.03
C LEU A 167 21.58 -5.51 3.49
N ILE A 168 21.72 -4.32 2.89
CA ILE A 168 23.02 -3.78 2.43
C ILE A 168 24.01 -3.65 3.59
N ASP A 169 23.53 -3.16 4.74
CA ASP A 169 24.36 -2.96 5.92
C ASP A 169 24.83 -4.31 6.49
N ILE A 170 23.93 -5.29 6.58
CA ILE A 170 24.24 -6.64 7.07
C ILE A 170 25.21 -7.37 6.14
N LEU A 171 24.98 -7.33 4.82
CA LEU A 171 25.91 -7.89 3.84
C LEU A 171 27.29 -7.20 3.90
N GLY A 172 27.33 -5.90 4.22
CA GLY A 172 28.60 -5.18 4.44
C GLY A 172 29.36 -5.69 5.66
N ARG A 173 28.66 -6.02 6.75
CA ARG A 173 29.29 -6.64 7.93
C ARG A 173 29.77 -8.07 7.64
N LEU A 174 29.00 -8.85 6.88
CA LEU A 174 29.40 -10.19 6.46
C LEU A 174 30.65 -10.16 5.58
N SER A 175 30.66 -9.29 4.55
CA SER A 175 31.81 -9.10 3.66
C SER A 175 33.08 -8.73 4.43
N LYS A 176 32.97 -7.77 5.36
CA LYS A 176 34.09 -7.43 6.24
C LYS A 176 34.56 -8.64 7.05
N CYS A 177 33.65 -9.39 7.66
CA CYS A 177 33.99 -10.59 8.43
C CYS A 177 34.71 -11.64 7.56
N MET A 178 34.25 -11.87 6.33
CA MET A 178 34.88 -12.81 5.40
C MET A 178 36.24 -12.31 4.88
N SER A 179 36.43 -11.00 4.77
CA SER A 179 37.72 -10.39 4.47
C SER A 179 38.70 -10.57 5.63
N ASP A 180 38.26 -10.30 6.86
CA ASP A 180 39.08 -10.42 8.08
C ASP A 180 39.45 -11.90 8.34
N TYR A 181 38.58 -12.85 8.00
CA TYR A 181 38.83 -14.30 8.10
C TYR A 181 40.04 -14.76 7.26
N ASN A 182 40.32 -14.11 6.13
CA ASN A 182 41.45 -14.45 5.25
C ASN A 182 42.66 -13.52 5.48
N GLY A 183 42.69 -12.78 6.59
CA GLY A 183 43.70 -11.75 6.86
C GLY A 183 45.14 -12.29 6.84
N SER A 184 45.39 -13.44 7.47
CA SER A 184 46.72 -14.07 7.52
C SER A 184 47.29 -14.42 6.15
N VAL A 185 46.44 -14.79 5.18
CA VAL A 185 46.85 -15.12 3.81
C VAL A 185 47.57 -13.96 3.14
N TYR A 186 47.20 -12.72 3.47
CA TYR A 186 47.85 -11.51 2.98
C TYR A 186 49.02 -11.06 3.85
N ALA A 187 49.01 -11.42 5.13
CA ALA A 187 50.07 -11.05 6.07
C ALA A 187 51.38 -11.85 5.87
N ASP A 188 51.27 -13.04 5.30
CA ASP A 188 52.39 -13.92 4.98
C ASP A 188 52.99 -13.69 3.58
N ASP A 189 52.49 -12.69 2.84
CA ASP A 189 53.06 -12.31 1.55
C ASP A 189 54.47 -11.69 1.74
N PRO A 190 55.54 -12.31 1.20
CA PRO A 190 56.91 -11.82 1.35
C PRO A 190 57.15 -10.47 0.67
N GLU A 191 56.22 -9.96 -0.15
CA GLU A 191 56.27 -8.65 -0.77
C GLU A 191 55.89 -7.51 0.20
N TYR A 192 55.23 -7.83 1.33
CA TYR A 192 54.80 -6.87 2.34
C TYR A 192 55.58 -7.01 3.66
N ASP A 193 56.39 -6.00 3.99
CA ASP A 193 57.09 -5.93 5.28
C ASP A 193 56.16 -5.37 6.36
N LEU A 194 55.36 -6.26 6.97
CA LEU A 194 54.43 -5.92 8.04
C LEU A 194 55.13 -5.95 9.40
N SER A 195 54.85 -4.94 10.24
CA SER A 195 55.33 -4.93 11.61
C SER A 195 54.71 -6.05 12.46
N ASP A 196 55.40 -6.48 13.52
CA ASP A 196 54.87 -7.49 14.47
C ASP A 196 53.53 -7.05 15.09
N ASP A 197 53.35 -5.74 15.32
CA ASP A 197 52.10 -5.16 15.84
C ASP A 197 50.96 -5.26 14.82
N ASP A 198 51.25 -5.11 13.53
CA ASP A 198 50.25 -5.22 12.48
C ASP A 198 49.88 -6.68 12.19
N ARG A 199 50.85 -7.61 12.25
CA ARG A 199 50.59 -9.05 12.23
C ARG A 199 49.67 -9.47 13.39
N ALA A 200 49.98 -9.03 14.61
CA ALA A 200 49.15 -9.34 15.78
C ALA A 200 47.70 -8.80 15.66
N LYS A 201 47.50 -7.64 15.01
CA LYS A 201 46.15 -7.11 14.73
C LYS A 201 45.40 -7.96 13.71
N ILE A 202 46.08 -8.43 12.67
CA ILE A 202 45.49 -9.29 11.64
C ILE A 202 45.07 -10.63 12.26
N ASP A 203 45.96 -11.26 13.03
CA ASP A 203 45.66 -12.52 13.73
C ASP A 203 44.47 -12.38 14.68
N ALA A 204 44.43 -11.30 15.47
CA ALA A 204 43.32 -11.03 16.38
C ALA A 204 41.99 -10.76 15.64
N ALA A 205 42.04 -10.13 14.46
CA ALA A 205 40.87 -9.90 13.62
C ALA A 205 40.38 -11.22 12.99
N GLU A 206 41.29 -12.08 12.55
CA GLU A 206 40.97 -13.40 12.01
C GLU A 206 40.33 -14.31 13.07
N ASP A 207 40.91 -14.38 14.28
CA ASP A 207 40.35 -15.12 15.42
C ASP A 207 38.93 -14.67 15.80
N ALA A 208 38.68 -13.35 15.70
CA ALA A 208 37.36 -12.79 15.93
C ALA A 208 36.40 -13.15 14.78
N ALA A 209 36.87 -13.03 13.53
CA ALA A 209 36.09 -13.34 12.34
C ALA A 209 35.69 -14.82 12.27
N GLN A 210 36.56 -15.75 12.67
CA GLN A 210 36.23 -17.17 12.74
C GLN A 210 35.04 -17.46 13.69
N LYS A 211 34.98 -16.75 14.82
CA LYS A 211 33.88 -16.89 15.80
C LYS A 211 32.61 -16.18 15.35
N ASP A 212 32.75 -15.02 14.72
CA ASP A 212 31.64 -14.18 14.28
C ASP A 212 31.00 -14.68 12.99
N LEU A 213 31.74 -15.38 12.12
CA LEU A 213 31.27 -15.82 10.80
C LEU A 213 29.91 -16.53 10.81
N PRO A 214 29.65 -17.57 11.64
CA PRO A 214 28.34 -18.20 11.70
C PRO A 214 27.23 -17.22 12.10
N ILE A 215 27.50 -16.34 13.07
CA ILE A 215 26.55 -15.31 13.52
C ILE A 215 26.21 -14.36 12.36
N ARG A 216 27.20 -13.95 11.58
CA ARG A 216 27.00 -13.06 10.42
C ARG A 216 26.23 -13.73 9.28
N ILE A 217 26.45 -15.04 9.07
CA ILE A 217 25.71 -15.83 8.08
C ILE A 217 24.24 -15.97 8.49
N ASP A 218 23.97 -16.24 9.77
CA ASP A 218 22.60 -16.31 10.29
C ASP A 218 21.90 -14.93 10.23
N GLU A 219 22.59 -13.86 10.64
CA GLU A 219 22.08 -12.48 10.51
C GLU A 219 21.68 -12.16 9.05
N THR A 220 22.52 -12.58 8.10
CA THR A 220 22.28 -12.39 6.67
C THR A 220 21.04 -13.16 6.21
N SER A 221 20.91 -14.42 6.60
CA SER A 221 19.77 -15.27 6.26
C SER A 221 18.46 -14.71 6.81
N VAL A 222 18.46 -14.24 8.06
CA VAL A 222 17.31 -13.57 8.69
C VAL A 222 16.96 -12.27 7.94
N ALA A 223 17.95 -11.48 7.55
CA ALA A 223 17.74 -10.24 6.82
C ALA A 223 17.13 -10.46 5.43
N ILE A 224 17.59 -11.50 4.71
CA ILE A 224 17.06 -11.91 3.42
C ILE A 224 15.59 -12.32 3.56
N ASN A 225 15.26 -13.16 4.53
CA ASN A 225 13.88 -13.58 4.79
C ASN A 225 12.97 -12.39 5.10
N LYS A 226 13.41 -11.48 5.98
CA LYS A 226 12.67 -10.27 6.33
C LYS A 226 12.45 -9.35 5.13
N PHE A 227 13.44 -9.21 4.25
CA PHE A 227 13.28 -8.47 3.00
C PHE A 227 12.20 -9.11 2.10
N GLY A 228 12.23 -10.44 1.96
CA GLY A 228 11.21 -11.20 1.24
C GLY A 228 9.79 -11.01 1.80
N GLU A 229 9.64 -11.01 3.13
CA GLU A 229 8.35 -10.78 3.80
C GLU A 229 7.77 -9.39 3.51
N VAL A 230 8.60 -8.34 3.56
CA VAL A 230 8.19 -6.96 3.28
C VAL A 230 7.71 -6.84 1.82
N VAL A 231 8.44 -7.45 0.89
CA VAL A 231 8.06 -7.50 -0.53
C VAL A 231 6.75 -8.26 -0.73
N ALA A 232 6.59 -9.42 -0.10
CA ALA A 232 5.38 -10.24 -0.19
C ALA A 232 4.16 -9.52 0.43
N LYS A 233 4.36 -8.72 1.47
CA LYS A 233 3.33 -7.86 2.06
C LYS A 233 2.87 -6.78 1.08
N ASP A 234 3.79 -6.01 0.47
CA ASP A 234 3.43 -4.94 -0.49
C ASP A 234 2.71 -5.52 -1.73
N LEU A 235 3.17 -6.66 -2.26
CA LEU A 235 2.51 -7.34 -3.37
C LEU A 235 1.09 -7.81 -3.01
N ARG A 236 0.89 -8.37 -1.81
CA ARG A 236 -0.45 -8.76 -1.34
C ARG A 236 -1.37 -7.55 -1.25
N GLU A 237 -0.88 -6.43 -0.72
CA GLU A 237 -1.66 -5.20 -0.60
C GLU A 237 -2.05 -4.63 -1.96
N LEU A 238 -1.12 -4.58 -2.92
CA LEU A 238 -1.39 -4.16 -4.29
C LEU A 238 -2.45 -5.03 -4.96
N ARG A 239 -2.35 -6.35 -4.81
CA ARG A 239 -3.34 -7.31 -5.34
C ARG A 239 -4.73 -7.15 -4.71
N MET A 240 -4.81 -6.82 -3.41
CA MET A 240 -6.09 -6.54 -2.75
C MET A 240 -6.71 -5.23 -3.26
N ARG A 241 -5.91 -4.16 -3.35
CA ARG A 241 -6.38 -2.87 -3.88
C ARG A 241 -6.87 -3.00 -5.32
N ARG A 242 -6.16 -3.75 -6.17
CA ARG A 242 -6.59 -4.05 -7.54
C ARG A 242 -7.95 -4.75 -7.56
N ARG A 243 -8.12 -5.83 -6.79
CA ARG A 243 -9.41 -6.55 -6.69
C ARG A 243 -10.56 -5.65 -6.23
N PHE A 244 -10.29 -4.72 -5.31
CA PHE A 244 -11.28 -3.73 -4.88
C PHE A 244 -11.72 -2.82 -6.04
N TYR A 245 -10.78 -2.28 -6.81
CA TYR A 245 -11.12 -1.49 -8.00
C TYR A 245 -11.84 -2.31 -9.06
N ASP A 246 -11.44 -3.57 -9.30
CA ASP A 246 -12.13 -4.48 -10.23
C ASP A 246 -13.60 -4.68 -9.83
N GLN A 247 -13.88 -4.85 -8.52
CA GLN A 247 -15.25 -4.96 -7.99
C GLN A 247 -16.05 -3.67 -8.15
N MET A 248 -15.44 -2.51 -7.90
CA MET A 248 -16.11 -1.22 -8.12
C MET A 248 -16.52 -1.06 -9.59
N LEU A 249 -15.62 -1.38 -10.52
CA LEU A 249 -15.90 -1.31 -11.96
C LEU A 249 -16.99 -2.29 -12.38
N ALA A 250 -16.94 -3.53 -11.92
CA ALA A 250 -17.98 -4.53 -12.20
C ALA A 250 -19.36 -4.09 -11.67
N SER A 251 -19.41 -3.54 -10.45
CA SER A 251 -20.66 -3.02 -9.87
C SER A 251 -21.21 -1.78 -10.60
N ALA A 252 -20.33 -0.99 -11.20
CA ALA A 252 -20.72 0.16 -12.00
C ALA A 252 -21.26 -0.25 -13.37
N ASP A 253 -20.65 -1.24 -14.03
CA ASP A 253 -21.08 -1.74 -15.34
C ASP A 253 -22.42 -2.51 -15.25
N LEU A 254 -22.68 -3.23 -14.15
CA LEU A 254 -23.97 -3.86 -13.84
C LEU A 254 -25.12 -2.85 -13.57
N SER A 255 -24.82 -1.56 -13.49
CA SER A 255 -25.82 -0.51 -13.32
C SER A 255 -26.19 0.23 -14.62
N ARG A 256 -25.73 -0.25 -15.78
CA ARG A 256 -26.36 0.07 -17.07
C ARG A 256 -27.75 -0.57 -17.09
N PRO A 257 -28.84 0.20 -17.11
CA PRO A 257 -30.12 -0.37 -17.48
C PRO A 257 -29.97 -0.90 -18.91
N GLU A 258 -30.32 -2.16 -19.12
CA GLU A 258 -30.70 -2.66 -20.43
C GLU A 258 -31.78 -1.70 -20.95
N VAL A 259 -31.39 -0.88 -21.94
CA VAL A 259 -32.34 -0.08 -22.69
C VAL A 259 -32.94 -1.05 -23.71
N GLU A 260 -34.04 -1.69 -23.32
CA GLU A 260 -35.08 -2.13 -24.28
C GLU A 260 -35.78 -0.90 -24.89
#